data_AF-V7BHT7-F1
#
_entry.id   AF-V7BHT7-F1
#
_cell.length_a   1.000
_cell.length_b   1.000
_cell.length_c   1.000
_cell.angle_alpha   90.00
_cell.angle_beta   90.00
_cell.angle_gamma   90.00
#
_symmetry.space_group_name_H-M   'P 1'
#
loop_
_entity.id
_entity.type
_entity.pdbx_description
1 polymer ?
#
loop_
_entity_poly.entity_id
_entity_poly.type
_entity_poly.pdbx_seq_one_letter_code
_entity_poly.pdbx_strand_id
1 'polypeptide(L)'
;KWFLQKIGHEGLNNLLMAYDDKSAFALCVFSFAAGPDSEPITFSGKTPGKIVPPRGPNDFGWDPIFEPEGYDQTYAQMPKEEKNKISHRSKSLALVKSHFAEAGYAFEINNV
;
A
#
# COMPACT_ATOMS: atom_id res chain seq x y z
N LYS A 1 9.29 -3.02 -7.23
CA LYS A 1 9.30 -4.30 -7.99
C LYS A 1 10.72 -4.83 -8.20
N TRP A 2 11.58 -4.12 -8.94
CA TRP A 2 12.89 -4.63 -9.36
C TRP A 2 13.84 -4.98 -8.22
N PHE A 3 13.94 -4.13 -7.18
CA PHE A 3 14.76 -4.43 -6.00
C PHE A 3 14.35 -5.75 -5.36
N LEU A 4 13.08 -5.91 -4.96
CA LEU A 4 12.58 -7.16 -4.41
C LEU A 4 12.90 -8.39 -5.30
N GLN A 5 12.75 -8.25 -6.62
CA GLN A 5 13.06 -9.34 -7.56
C GLN A 5 14.55 -9.68 -7.64
N LYS A 6 15.43 -8.70 -7.49
CA LYS A 6 16.88 -8.87 -7.68
C LYS A 6 17.61 -9.25 -6.41
N ILE A 7 17.17 -8.72 -5.26
CA ILE A 7 17.89 -8.86 -3.99
C ILE A 7 17.04 -9.49 -2.89
N GLY A 8 15.75 -9.78 -3.14
CA GLY A 8 14.87 -10.42 -2.17
C GLY A 8 14.58 -9.56 -0.92
N HIS A 9 13.87 -10.15 0.05
CA HIS A 9 13.55 -9.48 1.32
C HIS A 9 14.80 -9.22 2.17
N GLU A 10 15.75 -10.15 2.17
CA GLU A 10 17.02 -10.01 2.87
C GLU A 10 17.84 -8.86 2.27
N GLY A 11 17.98 -8.82 0.94
CA GLY A 11 18.70 -7.73 0.28
C GLY A 11 18.06 -6.36 0.51
N LEU A 12 16.72 -6.28 0.55
CA LEU A 12 16.03 -5.04 0.91
C LEU A 12 16.36 -4.57 2.33
N ASN A 13 16.49 -5.49 3.30
CA ASN A 13 16.98 -5.17 4.63
C ASN A 13 18.46 -4.77 4.61
N ASN A 14 19.28 -5.48 3.82
CA ASN A 14 20.72 -5.23 3.71
C ASN A 14 21.02 -3.82 3.18
N LEU A 15 20.21 -3.30 2.25
CA LEU A 15 20.32 -1.92 1.77
C LEU A 15 20.23 -0.88 2.88
N LEU A 16 19.51 -1.18 3.96
CA LEU A 16 19.31 -0.27 5.08
C LEU A 16 20.26 -0.53 6.24
N MET A 17 21.11 -1.57 6.22
CA MET A 17 21.96 -1.92 7.37
C MET A 17 22.82 -0.77 7.89
N ALA A 18 23.33 0.08 7.00
CA ALA A 18 24.22 1.19 7.34
C ALA A 18 23.50 2.44 7.90
N TYR A 19 22.17 2.45 7.97
CA TYR A 19 21.38 3.64 8.34
C TYR A 19 20.56 3.38 9.59
N ASP A 20 20.67 4.19 10.64
CA ASP A 20 19.85 3.98 11.85
C ASP A 20 18.35 4.15 11.60
N ASP A 21 17.99 5.09 10.72
CA ASP A 21 16.60 5.31 10.33
C ASP A 21 16.09 4.19 9.42
N LYS A 22 15.12 3.42 9.94
CA LYS A 22 14.40 2.39 9.18
C LYS A 22 13.00 2.84 8.78
N SER A 23 12.63 4.09 9.00
CA SER A 23 11.32 4.62 8.67
C SER A 23 11.04 4.47 7.17
N ALA A 24 9.80 4.14 6.85
CA ALA A 24 9.33 3.94 5.49
C ALA A 24 7.85 4.23 5.42
N PHE A 25 7.31 4.23 4.20
CA PHE A 25 5.88 4.24 4.01
C PHE A 25 5.49 3.43 2.78
N ALA A 26 4.32 2.80 2.87
CA ALA A 26 3.64 2.25 1.72
C ALA A 26 2.76 3.34 1.09
N LEU A 27 2.80 3.48 -0.23
CA LEU A 27 2.03 4.46 -0.99
C LEU A 27 1.23 3.74 -2.07
N CYS A 28 -0.08 4.02 -2.13
CA CYS A 28 -0.93 3.66 -3.25
C CYS A 28 -1.45 4.94 -3.89
N VAL A 29 -1.45 4.97 -5.22
CA VAL A 29 -1.96 6.07 -6.01
C VAL A 29 -2.92 5.51 -7.04
N PHE A 30 -4.18 5.95 -7.01
CA PHE A 30 -5.13 5.78 -8.11
C PHE A 30 -5.19 7.07 -8.90
N SER A 31 -5.18 6.99 -10.23
CA SER A 31 -5.41 8.14 -11.10
C SER A 31 -6.60 7.85 -12.00
N PHE A 32 -7.52 8.80 -12.10
CA PHE A 32 -8.75 8.70 -12.88
C PHE A 32 -8.84 9.88 -13.85
N ALA A 33 -9.12 9.60 -15.11
CA ALA A 33 -9.44 10.61 -16.12
C ALA A 33 -10.76 10.23 -16.78
N ALA A 34 -11.67 11.20 -16.92
CA ALA A 34 -12.99 10.96 -17.52
C ALA A 34 -12.92 10.73 -19.05
N GLY A 35 -11.81 11.13 -19.69
CA GLY A 35 -11.55 10.94 -21.11
C GLY A 35 -10.15 11.41 -21.50
N PRO A 36 -9.79 11.29 -22.79
CA PRO A 36 -8.45 11.62 -23.30
C PRO A 36 -7.98 13.05 -23.01
N ASP A 37 -8.90 14.01 -22.96
CA ASP A 37 -8.61 15.44 -22.78
C ASP A 37 -8.82 15.92 -21.33
N SER A 38 -9.14 15.00 -20.41
CA SER A 38 -9.36 15.35 -19.00
C SER A 38 -8.07 15.25 -18.20
N GLU A 39 -7.78 16.28 -17.40
CA GLU A 39 -6.67 16.22 -16.44
C GLU A 39 -6.93 15.09 -15.42
N PRO A 40 -5.97 14.17 -15.20
CA PRO A 40 -6.15 13.08 -14.25
C PRO A 40 -6.29 13.57 -12.81
N ILE A 41 -7.35 13.12 -12.15
CA ILE A 41 -7.53 13.28 -10.71
C ILE A 41 -6.78 12.14 -10.02
N THR A 42 -5.94 12.48 -9.05
CA THR A 42 -5.05 11.53 -8.39
C THR A 42 -5.37 11.41 -6.90
N PHE A 43 -5.54 10.17 -6.44
CA PHE A 43 -5.91 9.82 -5.07
C PHE A 43 -4.75 9.09 -4.41
N SER A 44 -4.14 9.69 -3.39
CA SER A 44 -2.97 9.10 -2.72
C SER A 44 -3.33 8.59 -1.32
N GLY A 45 -3.02 7.32 -1.06
CA GLY A 45 -3.15 6.71 0.25
C GLY A 45 -1.79 6.28 0.77
N LYS A 46 -1.43 6.75 1.96
CA LYS A 46 -0.13 6.52 2.59
C LYS A 46 -0.30 5.80 3.92
N THR A 47 0.58 4.83 4.18
CA THR A 47 0.70 4.22 5.51
C THR A 47 2.15 4.30 5.96
N PRO A 48 2.46 5.08 7.00
CA PRO A 48 3.79 5.12 7.61
C PRO A 48 4.10 3.80 8.31
N GLY A 49 5.39 3.53 8.50
CA GLY A 49 5.89 2.34 9.14
C GLY A 49 7.41 2.31 9.12
N LYS A 50 7.96 1.12 9.20
CA LYS A 50 9.41 0.88 9.15
C LYS A 50 9.73 -0.44 8.47
N ILE A 51 10.97 -0.53 7.98
CA ILE A 51 11.52 -1.77 7.42
C ILE A 51 12.12 -2.61 8.56
N VAL A 52 11.75 -3.89 8.57
CA VAL A 52 12.17 -4.87 9.58
C VAL A 52 12.64 -6.17 8.93
N PRO A 53 13.41 -7.01 9.67
CA PRO A 53 13.72 -8.36 9.21
C PRO A 53 12.45 -9.13 8.84
N PRO A 54 12.47 -9.95 7.78
CA PRO A 54 11.27 -10.56 7.23
C PRO A 54 10.56 -11.47 8.24
N ARG A 55 9.25 -11.28 8.40
CA ARG A 55 8.38 -12.14 9.22
C ARG A 55 7.05 -12.40 8.51
N GLY A 56 6.48 -13.58 8.69
CA GLY A 56 5.22 -14.00 8.06
C GLY A 56 5.41 -14.68 6.69
N PRO A 57 4.31 -15.06 6.02
CA PRO A 57 4.34 -15.73 4.72
C PRO A 57 4.90 -14.83 3.60
N ASN A 58 5.69 -15.41 2.69
CA ASN A 58 6.33 -14.71 1.57
C ASN A 58 5.46 -14.67 0.30
N ASP A 59 4.13 -14.72 0.45
CA ASP A 59 3.21 -14.89 -0.67
C ASP A 59 2.94 -13.59 -1.44
N PHE A 60 3.14 -12.43 -0.80
CA PHE A 60 2.76 -11.15 -1.38
C PHE A 60 3.83 -10.05 -1.23
N GLY A 61 4.62 -9.88 -2.29
CA GLY A 61 5.47 -8.71 -2.45
C GLY A 61 6.43 -8.47 -1.28
N TRP A 62 6.52 -7.21 -0.84
CA TRP A 62 7.40 -6.75 0.23
C TRP A 62 6.72 -6.75 1.61
N ASP A 63 5.49 -7.27 1.72
CA ASP A 63 4.74 -7.31 2.98
C ASP A 63 5.53 -7.90 4.17
N PRO A 64 6.38 -8.94 4.01
CA PRO A 64 7.11 -9.53 5.13
C PRO A 64 8.09 -8.59 5.82
N ILE A 65 8.51 -7.51 5.18
CA ILE A 65 9.52 -6.59 5.72
C ILE A 65 8.96 -5.23 6.11
N PHE A 66 7.66 -5.00 5.97
CA PHE A 66 7.03 -3.72 6.29
C PHE A 66 6.15 -3.86 7.53
N GLU A 67 6.56 -3.18 8.60
CA GLU A 67 5.79 -3.05 9.85
C GLU A 67 5.11 -1.67 9.87
N PRO A 68 3.77 -1.59 9.78
CA PRO A 68 3.05 -0.32 9.81
C PRO A 68 3.13 0.31 11.21
N GLU A 69 3.12 1.62 11.26
CA GLU A 69 3.14 2.36 12.53
C GLU A 69 1.93 2.00 13.42
N GLY A 70 2.19 1.77 14.71
CA GLY A 70 1.17 1.36 15.68
C GLY A 70 0.91 -0.15 15.76
N TYR A 71 1.69 -0.97 15.07
CA TYR A 71 1.58 -2.44 15.09
C TYR A 71 2.95 -3.10 15.27
N ASP A 72 2.97 -4.28 15.89
CA ASP A 72 4.17 -5.13 16.03
C ASP A 72 4.23 -6.27 14.98
N GLN A 73 3.25 -6.29 14.08
CA GLN A 73 3.11 -7.27 13.00
C GLN A 73 3.54 -6.67 11.67
N THR A 74 4.23 -7.44 10.84
CA THR A 74 4.42 -7.06 9.43
C THR A 74 3.11 -7.20 8.67
N TYR A 75 2.97 -6.53 7.53
CA TYR A 75 1.79 -6.72 6.67
C TYR A 75 1.54 -8.19 6.30
N ALA A 76 2.57 -9.02 6.21
CA ALA A 76 2.43 -10.45 5.92
C ALA A 76 1.85 -11.23 7.10
N GLN A 77 2.10 -10.79 8.33
CA GLN A 77 1.57 -11.41 9.55
C GLN A 77 0.14 -10.98 9.87
N MET A 78 -0.35 -9.89 9.27
CA MET A 78 -1.68 -9.35 9.55
C MET A 78 -2.78 -10.17 8.87
N PRO A 79 -3.90 -10.48 9.56
CA PRO A 79 -5.11 -10.92 8.90
C PRO A 79 -5.54 -9.92 7.82
N LYS A 80 -6.07 -10.42 6.70
CA LYS A 80 -6.45 -9.60 5.55
C LYS A 80 -7.41 -8.45 5.93
N GLU A 81 -8.36 -8.73 6.82
CA GLU A 81 -9.34 -7.74 7.29
C GLU A 81 -8.69 -6.61 8.08
N GLU A 82 -7.76 -6.92 8.99
CA GLU A 82 -7.03 -5.91 9.76
C GLU A 82 -6.10 -5.09 8.87
N LYS A 83 -5.36 -5.74 7.97
CA LYS A 83 -4.54 -5.05 6.97
C LYS A 83 -5.39 -4.07 6.15
N ASN A 84 -6.58 -4.48 5.72
CA ASN A 84 -7.46 -3.66 4.91
C ASN A 84 -7.95 -2.39 5.65
N LYS A 85 -8.02 -2.36 6.97
CA LYS A 85 -8.41 -1.15 7.73
C LYS A 85 -7.35 -0.04 7.61
N ILE A 86 -6.07 -0.43 7.54
CA ILE A 86 -4.94 0.52 7.57
C ILE A 86 -4.17 0.65 6.26
N SER A 87 -4.45 -0.21 5.27
CA SER A 87 -3.60 -0.29 4.08
C SER A 87 -3.64 1.01 3.28
N HIS A 88 -2.46 1.41 2.79
CA HIS A 88 -2.27 2.49 1.83
C HIS A 88 -3.24 2.40 0.64
N ARG A 89 -3.53 1.17 0.15
CA ARG A 89 -4.50 0.94 -0.92
C ARG A 89 -5.93 1.24 -0.50
N SER A 90 -6.36 0.76 0.66
CA SER A 90 -7.70 1.04 1.19
C SER A 90 -7.92 2.53 1.43
N LYS A 91 -6.89 3.23 1.95
CA LYS A 91 -6.91 4.69 2.14
C LYS A 91 -7.07 5.43 0.81
N SER A 92 -6.31 5.05 -0.21
CA SER A 92 -6.42 5.63 -1.55
C SER A 92 -7.80 5.37 -2.17
N LEU A 93 -8.33 4.15 -2.01
CA LEU A 93 -9.65 3.77 -2.52
C LEU A 93 -10.80 4.47 -1.79
N ALA A 94 -10.65 4.77 -0.50
CA ALA A 94 -11.63 5.57 0.24
C ALA A 94 -11.78 6.97 -0.36
N LEU A 95 -10.67 7.60 -0.78
CA LEU A 95 -10.71 8.89 -1.48
C LEU A 95 -11.40 8.80 -2.84
N VAL A 96 -11.16 7.72 -3.59
CA VAL A 96 -11.90 7.46 -4.84
C VAL A 96 -13.39 7.35 -4.57
N LYS A 97 -13.79 6.57 -3.55
CA LYS A 97 -15.19 6.40 -3.17
C LYS A 97 -15.85 7.74 -2.80
N SER A 98 -15.18 8.56 -1.99
CA SER A 98 -15.67 9.90 -1.63
C SER A 98 -15.85 10.78 -2.87
N HIS A 99 -14.86 10.83 -3.75
CA HIS A 99 -14.93 11.62 -4.97
C HIS A 99 -16.12 11.22 -5.86
N PHE A 100 -16.32 9.92 -6.07
CA PHE A 100 -17.42 9.44 -6.91
C PHE A 100 -18.80 9.73 -6.30
N ALA A 101 -18.92 9.63 -4.98
CA ALA A 101 -20.14 10.00 -4.28
C ALA A 101 -20.44 11.51 -4.37
N GLU A 102 -19.42 12.35 -4.19
CA GLU A 102 -19.54 13.82 -4.29
C GLU A 102 -19.85 14.30 -5.71
N ALA A 103 -19.27 13.66 -6.72
CA ALA A 103 -19.50 13.99 -8.13
C ALA A 103 -20.80 13.40 -8.71
N GLY A 104 -21.58 12.67 -7.90
CA GLY A 104 -22.88 12.14 -8.32
C GLY A 104 -22.81 10.99 -9.33
N TYR A 105 -21.70 10.23 -9.35
CA TYR A 105 -21.62 9.03 -10.17
C TYR A 105 -22.58 7.96 -9.62
N ALA A 106 -23.44 7.42 -10.50
CA ALA A 106 -24.26 6.26 -10.17
C ALA A 106 -23.40 4.99 -10.21
N PHE A 107 -23.49 4.17 -9.16
CA PHE A 107 -22.81 2.88 -9.12
C PHE A 107 -23.77 1.78 -9.56
N GLU A 108 -23.47 1.10 -10.66
CA GLU A 108 -24.06 -0.21 -10.96
C GLU A 108 -23.14 -1.29 -10.39
N ILE A 109 -23.58 -1.95 -9.32
CA ILE A 109 -22.90 -3.15 -8.83
C ILE A 109 -23.41 -4.32 -9.68
N ASN A 110 -22.76 -4.57 -10.80
CA ASN A 110 -22.94 -5.82 -11.53
C ASN A 110 -22.34 -6.93 -10.67
N ASN A 111 -23.20 -7.63 -9.92
CA ASN A 111 -22.82 -8.84 -9.21
C ASN A 111 -22.46 -9.90 -10.27
N VAL A 112 -21.17 -10.05 -10.55
CA VAL A 112 -20.60 -11.18 -11.30
C VAL A 112 -20.26 -12.28 -10.30
#